data_AF-A0A8U0HTC7-F1
#
_entry.id   AF-A0A8U0HTC7-F1
#
_cell.length_a   1.000
_cell.length_b   1.000
_cell.length_c   1.000
_cell.angle_alpha   90.00
_cell.angle_beta   90.00
_cell.angle_gamma   90.00
#
_symmetry.space_group_name_H-M   'P 1'
#
loop_
_entity.id
_entity.type
_entity.pdbx_description
1 polymer ?
#
loop_
_entity_poly.entity_id
_entity_poly.type
_entity_poly.pdbx_seq_one_letter_code
_entity_poly.pdbx_strand_id
1 'polypeptide(L)'
;MSDRSANSETGSARSDPREDPELEDLLDELEELEETVDDPAEREQVRETIRVARRVSTPGAFGRVIRGFDRHDAAEALVGSVVFGIPMLVEGGTAEIGAFIAAHPVSLAVTLVGTIGLVVGLLYVAEIQQVEIHRPLFGVVPRRLAGVVGVSFFTALAMMTAWGRVDWTDPWLAFCQTSVTFSAMALGAALGDILPGS
;
A
#
# COMPACT_ATOMS: atom_id res chain seq x y z
N MET A 1 2.26 7.21 -64.19
CA MET A 1 1.12 7.09 -63.26
C MET A 1 1.59 6.16 -62.16
N SER A 2 2.20 6.64 -61.05
CA SER A 2 1.61 7.40 -59.92
C SER A 2 0.67 6.47 -59.12
N ASP A 3 0.72 6.23 -57.80
CA ASP A 3 1.30 6.86 -56.59
C ASP A 3 1.49 5.73 -55.52
N ARG A 4 2.54 5.66 -54.67
CA ARG A 4 2.80 6.29 -53.34
C ARG A 4 1.61 6.57 -52.39
N SER A 5 1.80 6.19 -51.11
CA SER A 5 1.09 6.63 -49.88
C SER A 5 -0.23 5.89 -49.60
N ALA A 6 -0.64 5.51 -48.38
CA ALA A 6 -0.24 5.76 -46.99
C ALA A 6 -0.83 4.60 -46.12
N ASN A 7 -0.21 4.14 -45.02
CA ASN A 7 -0.38 4.66 -43.64
C ASN A 7 -1.88 4.80 -43.25
N SER A 8 -2.40 4.32 -42.12
CA SER A 8 -1.79 4.11 -40.81
C SER A 8 -2.80 3.44 -39.84
N GLU A 9 -2.27 2.85 -38.75
CA GLU A 9 -2.72 3.05 -37.34
C GLU A 9 -4.13 2.56 -36.93
N THR A 10 -4.43 1.96 -35.77
CA THR A 10 -3.81 1.78 -34.45
C THR A 10 -4.82 0.86 -33.72
N GLY A 11 -4.47 -0.19 -32.96
CA GLY A 11 -3.63 -0.20 -31.78
C GLY A 11 -4.52 -0.38 -30.53
N SER A 12 -4.26 -1.41 -29.74
CA SER A 12 -4.53 -1.42 -28.29
C SER A 12 -3.78 -2.59 -27.67
N ALA A 13 -2.45 -2.47 -27.62
CA ALA A 13 -1.66 -3.20 -26.63
C ALA A 13 -1.97 -2.54 -25.28
N ARG A 14 -2.58 -3.29 -24.37
CA ARG A 14 -2.67 -2.91 -22.97
C ARG A 14 -1.29 -3.10 -22.36
N SER A 15 -0.67 -2.00 -21.96
CA SER A 15 0.54 -1.98 -21.15
C SER A 15 0.19 -2.37 -19.71
N ASP A 16 0.58 -3.58 -19.31
CA ASP A 16 0.69 -3.99 -17.91
C ASP A 16 2.03 -3.46 -17.32
N PRO A 17 2.17 -3.24 -16.01
CA PRO A 17 3.39 -2.72 -15.39
C PRO A 17 4.60 -3.62 -15.70
N ARG A 18 5.57 -3.05 -16.41
CA ARG A 18 6.79 -3.72 -16.87
C ARG A 18 7.70 -4.12 -15.69
N GLU A 19 7.48 -5.29 -15.12
CA GLU A 19 8.61 -6.19 -14.84
C GLU A 19 9.28 -6.40 -16.19
N ASP A 20 10.55 -6.01 -16.40
CA ASP A 20 11.22 -5.97 -17.72
C ASP A 20 11.11 -7.32 -18.44
N PRO A 21 10.07 -7.57 -19.26
CA PRO A 21 9.85 -8.88 -19.86
C PRO A 21 10.94 -9.15 -20.89
N GLU A 22 11.45 -8.06 -21.47
CA GLU A 22 12.52 -8.05 -22.45
C GLU A 22 13.82 -8.67 -21.91
N LEU A 23 14.14 -8.56 -20.62
CA LEU A 23 15.40 -9.07 -20.09
C LEU A 23 15.34 -10.56 -19.73
N GLU A 24 14.17 -11.05 -19.31
CA GLU A 24 13.94 -12.46 -19.01
C GLU A 24 13.84 -13.27 -20.32
N ASP A 25 13.13 -12.75 -21.33
CA ASP A 25 13.08 -13.31 -22.68
C ASP A 25 14.48 -13.43 -23.32
N LEU A 26 15.34 -12.40 -23.15
CA LEU A 26 16.71 -12.44 -23.64
C LEU A 26 17.62 -13.41 -22.89
N LEU A 27 17.34 -13.71 -21.61
CA LEU A 27 18.09 -14.71 -20.85
C LEU A 27 17.76 -16.12 -21.36
N ASP A 28 16.48 -16.38 -21.64
CA ASP A 28 16.02 -17.66 -22.21
C ASP A 28 16.65 -17.90 -23.60
N GLU A 29 16.70 -16.89 -24.45
CA GLU A 29 17.38 -16.97 -25.76
C GLU A 29 18.89 -17.27 -25.64
N LEU A 30 19.56 -16.73 -24.61
CA LEU A 30 20.98 -16.98 -24.37
C LEU A 30 21.23 -18.40 -23.83
N GLU A 31 20.31 -18.94 -23.02
CA GLU A 31 20.38 -20.31 -22.52
C GLU A 31 20.19 -21.33 -23.67
N GLU A 32 19.26 -21.08 -24.60
CA GLU A 32 19.09 -21.87 -25.82
C GLU A 32 20.34 -21.82 -26.73
N LEU A 33 20.99 -20.66 -26.81
CA LEU A 33 22.23 -20.48 -27.56
C LEU A 33 23.40 -21.27 -26.92
N GLU A 34 23.48 -21.37 -25.60
CA GLU A 34 24.51 -22.17 -24.92
C GLU A 34 24.40 -23.66 -25.30
N GLU A 35 23.17 -24.18 -25.39
CA GLU A 35 22.91 -25.59 -25.73
C GLU A 35 23.23 -25.91 -27.20
N THR A 36 23.15 -24.92 -28.09
CA THR A 36 23.33 -25.08 -29.54
C THR A 36 24.79 -24.89 -29.98
N VAL A 37 25.64 -24.30 -29.16
CA VAL A 37 27.03 -23.94 -29.52
C VAL A 37 28.01 -25.11 -29.32
N ASP A 38 28.57 -25.57 -30.43
CA ASP A 38 29.52 -26.69 -30.48
C ASP A 38 30.94 -26.31 -30.02
N ASP A 39 31.38 -25.06 -30.24
CA ASP A 39 32.73 -24.60 -29.89
C ASP A 39 32.88 -24.34 -28.38
N PRO A 40 33.89 -24.92 -27.71
CA PRO A 40 34.07 -24.77 -26.26
C PRO A 40 34.45 -23.36 -25.82
N ALA A 41 35.09 -22.55 -26.67
CA ALA A 41 35.45 -21.17 -26.35
C ALA A 41 34.25 -20.22 -26.51
N GLU A 42 33.37 -20.48 -27.49
CA GLU A 42 32.12 -19.74 -27.66
C GLU A 42 31.13 -20.04 -26.53
N ARG A 43 31.04 -21.30 -26.09
CA ARG A 43 30.17 -21.70 -24.96
C ARG A 43 30.54 -21.01 -23.65
N GLU A 44 31.84 -20.78 -23.42
CA GLU A 44 32.31 -20.06 -22.23
C GLU A 44 31.93 -18.57 -22.29
N GLN A 45 31.95 -17.96 -23.48
CA GLN A 45 31.50 -16.57 -23.67
C GLN A 45 30.00 -16.39 -23.43
N VAL A 46 29.18 -17.36 -23.88
CA VAL A 46 27.73 -17.35 -23.63
C VAL A 46 27.46 -17.48 -22.12
N ARG A 47 28.14 -18.39 -21.42
CA ARG A 47 28.04 -18.53 -19.95
C ARG A 47 28.43 -17.27 -19.19
N GLU A 48 29.50 -16.60 -19.62
CA GLU A 48 29.93 -15.34 -19.00
C GLU A 48 28.86 -14.25 -19.20
N THR A 49 28.28 -14.19 -20.39
CA THR A 49 27.21 -13.23 -20.74
C THR A 49 25.95 -13.47 -19.91
N ILE A 50 25.47 -14.72 -19.82
CA ILE A 50 24.34 -15.11 -18.95
C ILE A 50 24.61 -14.72 -17.49
N ARG A 51 25.83 -14.95 -17.00
CA ARG A 51 26.22 -14.61 -15.62
C ARG A 51 26.20 -13.10 -15.37
N VAL A 52 26.64 -12.28 -16.33
CA VAL A 52 26.60 -10.81 -16.24
C VAL A 52 25.17 -10.30 -16.34
N ALA A 53 24.38 -10.80 -17.29
CA ALA A 53 22.98 -10.42 -17.48
C ALA A 53 22.15 -10.74 -16.22
N ARG A 54 22.32 -11.93 -15.62
CA ARG A 54 21.64 -12.32 -14.37
C ARG A 54 22.00 -11.43 -13.17
N ARG A 55 23.23 -10.91 -13.14
CA ARG A 55 23.68 -9.96 -12.10
C ARG A 55 23.04 -8.57 -12.27
N VAL A 56 22.78 -8.15 -13.50
CA VAL A 56 22.13 -6.88 -13.83
C VAL A 56 20.61 -6.99 -13.68
N SER A 57 20.02 -8.14 -14.00
CA SER A 57 18.58 -8.40 -13.88
C SER A 57 18.13 -8.57 -12.43
N THR A 58 19.04 -8.90 -11.51
CA THR A 58 18.72 -8.89 -10.08
C THR A 58 18.48 -7.43 -9.67
N PRO A 59 17.25 -7.03 -9.31
CA PRO A 59 16.98 -5.67 -8.89
C PRO A 59 17.74 -5.45 -7.57
N GLY A 60 18.88 -4.78 -7.65
CA GLY A 60 19.63 -4.40 -6.46
C GLY A 60 18.77 -3.46 -5.62
N ALA A 61 18.27 -3.93 -4.48
CA ALA A 61 17.62 -3.11 -3.46
C ALA A 61 18.54 -1.98 -2.92
N PHE A 62 19.84 -2.05 -3.24
CA PHE A 62 20.85 -1.06 -2.91
C PHE A 62 21.63 -0.70 -4.18
N GLY A 63 21.44 0.51 -4.71
CA GLY A 63 22.24 0.99 -5.84
C GLY A 63 21.60 2.05 -6.74
N ARG A 64 20.29 2.33 -6.62
CA ARG A 64 19.71 3.51 -7.28
C ARG A 64 20.18 4.76 -6.55
N VAL A 65 21.05 5.54 -7.20
CA VAL A 65 21.41 6.90 -6.76
C VAL A 65 20.12 7.74 -6.86
N ILE A 66 19.42 7.90 -5.74
CA ILE A 66 18.21 8.72 -5.63
C ILE A 66 18.63 10.17 -5.91
N ARG A 67 18.40 10.66 -7.14
CA ARG A 67 18.55 12.07 -7.48
C ARG A 67 17.20 12.75 -7.32
N GLY A 68 17.00 13.40 -6.18
CA GLY A 68 15.83 14.23 -5.87
C GLY A 68 14.80 13.50 -5.00
N PHE A 69 14.07 14.27 -4.20
CA PHE A 69 12.91 13.83 -3.42
C PHE A 69 11.67 14.24 -4.21
N ASP A 70 11.02 13.27 -4.84
CA ASP A 70 9.83 13.54 -5.64
C ASP A 70 8.54 13.51 -4.78
N ARG A 71 7.39 13.76 -5.41
CA ARG A 71 6.10 13.74 -4.68
C ARG A 71 5.68 12.33 -4.25
N HIS A 72 6.19 11.30 -4.93
CA HIS A 72 5.90 9.92 -4.61
C HIS A 72 6.69 9.49 -3.37
N ASP A 73 7.99 9.81 -3.32
CA ASP A 73 8.86 9.64 -2.15
C ASP A 73 8.27 10.34 -0.92
N ALA A 74 7.73 11.55 -1.10
CA ALA A 74 7.06 12.30 -0.04
C ALA A 74 5.80 11.60 0.47
N ALA A 75 5.01 11.03 -0.43
CA ALA A 75 3.81 10.28 -0.07
C ALA A 75 4.17 8.97 0.64
N GLU A 76 5.19 8.25 0.17
CA GLU A 76 5.66 7.01 0.80
C GLU A 76 6.22 7.27 2.20
N ALA A 77 7.04 8.31 2.36
CA ALA A 77 7.54 8.73 3.66
C ALA A 77 6.41 9.17 4.61
N LEU A 78 5.41 9.89 4.10
CA LEU A 78 4.23 10.27 4.87
C LEU A 78 3.45 9.03 5.33
N VAL A 79 3.15 8.11 4.42
CA VAL A 79 2.43 6.87 4.73
C VAL A 79 3.20 6.06 5.76
N GLY A 80 4.50 5.82 5.56
CA GLY A 80 5.35 5.12 6.53
C GLY A 80 5.36 5.82 7.90
N SER A 81 5.53 7.14 7.93
CA SER A 81 5.52 7.91 9.18
C SER A 81 4.20 7.80 9.93
N VAL A 82 3.07 7.74 9.23
CA VAL A 82 1.76 7.59 9.86
C VAL A 82 1.52 6.15 10.31
N VAL A 83 1.82 5.19 9.45
CA VAL A 83 1.66 3.74 9.72
C VAL A 83 2.37 3.34 11.01
N PHE A 84 3.58 3.83 11.23
CA PHE A 84 4.36 3.51 12.43
C PHE A 84 4.20 4.54 13.55
N GLY A 85 4.04 5.82 13.21
CA GLY A 85 3.99 6.91 14.20
C GLY A 85 2.69 6.98 14.99
N ILE A 86 1.53 6.73 14.37
CA ILE A 86 0.25 6.77 15.09
C ILE A 86 0.17 5.69 16.17
N PRO A 87 0.47 4.39 15.90
CA PRO A 87 0.44 3.37 16.94
C PRO A 87 1.37 3.69 18.10
N MET A 88 2.58 4.18 17.82
CA MET A 88 3.56 4.57 18.84
C MET A 88 3.07 5.77 19.67
N LEU A 89 2.45 6.77 19.03
CA LEU A 89 1.87 7.92 19.72
C LEU A 89 0.73 7.50 20.67
N VAL A 90 -0.08 6.54 20.25
CA VAL A 90 -1.27 6.08 20.98
C VAL A 90 -0.88 5.10 22.11
N GLU A 91 0.16 4.28 21.94
CA GLU A 91 0.62 3.27 22.91
C GLU A 91 0.78 3.82 24.33
N GLY A 92 1.42 4.99 24.46
CA GLY A 92 1.61 5.68 25.74
C GLY A 92 0.69 6.88 26.00
N GLY A 93 -0.06 7.34 25.00
CA GLY A 93 -0.79 8.62 25.05
C GLY A 93 -2.30 8.55 24.90
N THR A 94 -2.90 7.35 24.78
CA THR A 94 -4.34 7.20 24.50
C THR A 94 -5.22 7.98 25.49
N ALA A 95 -4.92 7.90 26.78
CA ALA A 95 -5.76 8.48 27.82
C ALA A 95 -5.65 10.02 27.84
N GLU A 96 -4.42 10.52 27.70
CA GLU A 96 -4.07 11.94 27.67
C GLU A 96 -4.63 12.62 26.42
N ILE A 97 -4.45 12.00 25.25
CA ILE A 97 -5.01 12.48 23.99
C ILE A 97 -6.54 12.45 24.06
N GLY A 98 -7.13 11.39 24.62
CA GLY A 98 -8.57 11.29 24.82
C GLY A 98 -9.12 12.40 25.72
N ALA A 99 -8.42 12.75 26.80
CA ALA A 99 -8.79 13.86 27.68
C ALA A 99 -8.67 15.23 26.98
N PHE A 100 -7.62 15.44 26.18
CA PHE A 100 -7.47 16.66 25.39
C PHE A 100 -8.61 16.81 24.37
N ILE A 101 -8.95 15.72 23.68
CA ILE A 101 -10.02 15.68 22.69
C ILE A 101 -11.39 15.90 23.33
N ALA A 102 -11.63 15.36 24.53
CA ALA A 102 -12.87 15.57 25.27
C ALA A 102 -13.11 17.06 25.59
N ALA A 103 -12.04 17.83 25.82
CA ALA A 103 -12.10 19.28 26.02
C ALA A 103 -12.20 20.08 24.70
N HIS A 104 -11.84 19.48 23.57
CA HIS A 104 -11.82 20.12 22.25
C HIS A 104 -12.63 19.30 21.22
N PRO A 105 -13.95 19.46 21.15
CA PRO A 105 -14.80 18.66 20.25
C PRO A 105 -14.42 18.77 18.78
N VAL A 106 -13.82 19.90 18.37
CA VAL A 106 -13.29 20.06 17.00
C VAL A 106 -12.15 19.08 16.73
N SER A 107 -11.25 18.85 17.71
CA SER A 107 -10.18 17.87 17.51
C SER A 107 -10.72 16.44 17.41
N LEU A 108 -11.85 16.12 18.08
CA LEU A 108 -12.51 14.82 17.91
C LEU A 108 -12.95 14.61 16.46
N ALA A 109 -13.62 15.62 15.89
CA ALA A 109 -14.05 15.57 14.50
C ALA A 109 -12.86 15.43 13.55
N VAL A 110 -11.77 16.17 13.79
CA VAL A 110 -10.53 16.06 13.01
C VAL A 110 -9.91 14.67 13.14
N THR A 111 -9.85 14.09 14.33
CA THR A 111 -9.32 12.73 14.54
C THR A 111 -10.15 11.68 13.80
N LEU A 112 -11.48 11.74 13.90
CA LEU A 112 -12.36 10.78 13.23
C LEU A 112 -12.30 10.92 11.71
N VAL A 113 -12.42 12.15 11.20
CA VAL A 113 -12.36 12.42 9.75
C VAL A 113 -10.97 12.08 9.21
N GLY A 114 -9.91 12.43 9.95
CA GLY A 114 -8.53 12.10 9.59
C GLY A 114 -8.30 10.60 9.54
N THR A 115 -8.82 9.85 10.53
CA THR A 115 -8.74 8.38 10.56
C THR A 115 -9.46 7.78 9.36
N ILE A 116 -10.70 8.20 9.09
CA ILE A 116 -11.48 7.69 7.96
C ILE A 116 -10.79 8.04 6.63
N GLY A 117 -10.33 9.28 6.48
CA GLY A 117 -9.60 9.73 5.30
C GLY A 117 -8.31 8.94 5.08
N LEU A 118 -7.62 8.57 6.16
CA LEU A 118 -6.44 7.74 6.09
C LEU A 118 -6.75 6.30 5.68
N VAL A 119 -7.77 5.69 6.27
CA VAL A 119 -8.25 4.35 5.87
C VAL A 119 -8.68 4.38 4.40
N VAL A 120 -9.40 5.41 3.96
CA VAL A 120 -9.76 5.58 2.54
C VAL A 120 -8.51 5.73 1.67
N GLY A 121 -7.53 6.52 2.11
CA GLY A 121 -6.25 6.68 1.42
C GLY A 121 -5.51 5.36 1.23
N LEU A 122 -5.42 4.56 2.31
CA LEU A 122 -4.78 3.25 2.28
C LEU A 122 -5.54 2.24 1.41
N LEU A 123 -6.87 2.21 1.48
CA LEU A 123 -7.68 1.21 0.75
C LEU A 123 -7.93 1.57 -0.72
N TYR A 124 -7.91 2.86 -1.10
CA TYR A 124 -8.36 3.32 -2.43
C TYR A 124 -7.40 4.26 -3.17
N VAL A 125 -6.46 4.93 -2.49
CA VAL A 125 -5.53 5.87 -3.14
C VAL A 125 -4.15 5.25 -3.36
N ALA A 126 -3.74 4.27 -2.56
CA ALA A 126 -2.60 3.43 -2.91
C ALA A 126 -2.97 2.65 -4.19
N GLU A 127 -2.22 2.86 -5.28
CA GLU A 127 -2.43 2.32 -6.64
C GLU A 127 -2.37 0.77 -6.75
N ILE A 128 -2.62 0.03 -5.67
CA ILE A 128 -2.37 -1.42 -5.56
C ILE A 128 -3.64 -2.27 -5.81
N GLN A 129 -4.86 -1.72 -5.90
CA GLN A 129 -6.06 -2.56 -6.07
C GLN A 129 -7.10 -2.00 -7.04
N GLN A 130 -7.39 -2.76 -8.11
CA GLN A 130 -8.68 -2.70 -8.81
C GLN A 130 -9.76 -3.26 -7.88
N VAL A 131 -10.30 -2.42 -7.01
CA VAL A 131 -11.48 -2.79 -6.21
C VAL A 131 -12.72 -2.60 -7.06
N GLU A 132 -13.19 -3.68 -7.66
CA GLU A 132 -14.51 -3.72 -8.28
C GLU A 132 -15.56 -3.48 -7.18
N ILE A 133 -16.25 -2.34 -7.22
CA ILE A 133 -17.25 -1.96 -6.21
C ILE A 133 -18.46 -2.88 -6.35
N HIS A 134 -18.43 -4.04 -5.68
CA HIS A 134 -19.54 -4.97 -5.67
C HIS A 134 -20.50 -4.65 -4.51
N ARG A 135 -21.59 -3.94 -4.84
CA ARG A 135 -22.76 -3.63 -3.98
C ARG A 135 -22.45 -2.79 -2.72
N PRO A 136 -22.49 -1.44 -2.81
CA PRO A 136 -22.34 -0.55 -1.66
C PRO A 136 -23.47 -0.74 -0.61
N LEU A 137 -23.14 -0.58 0.68
CA LEU A 137 -24.12 -0.42 1.76
C LEU A 137 -24.82 0.93 1.59
N PHE A 138 -26.16 0.93 1.65
CA PHE A 138 -27.00 2.12 1.45
C PHE A 138 -26.77 2.87 0.12
N GLY A 139 -26.09 2.26 -0.87
CA GLY A 139 -25.81 2.91 -2.15
C GLY A 139 -24.59 3.86 -2.15
N VAL A 140 -24.00 4.19 -0.99
CA VAL A 140 -22.97 5.23 -0.85
C VAL A 140 -21.70 4.74 -0.14
N VAL A 141 -21.82 3.82 0.83
CA VAL A 141 -20.68 3.40 1.66
C VAL A 141 -20.14 2.05 1.17
N PRO A 142 -18.85 1.93 0.80
CA PRO A 142 -18.25 0.66 0.45
C PRO A 142 -18.33 -0.33 1.61
N ARG A 143 -18.75 -1.58 1.34
CA ARG A 143 -18.83 -2.62 2.38
C ARG A 143 -17.51 -2.90 3.07
N ARG A 144 -16.41 -2.85 2.30
CA ARG A 144 -15.05 -3.02 2.81
C ARG A 144 -14.68 -1.95 3.82
N LEU A 145 -14.88 -0.67 3.47
CA LEU A 145 -14.66 0.45 4.39
C LEU A 145 -15.50 0.32 5.67
N ALA A 146 -16.79 0.01 5.53
CA ALA A 146 -17.68 -0.16 6.69
C ALA A 146 -17.25 -1.35 7.58
N GLY A 147 -16.76 -2.43 6.97
CA GLY A 147 -16.21 -3.59 7.67
C GLY A 147 -14.98 -3.21 8.49
N VAL A 148 -13.97 -2.61 7.85
CA VAL A 148 -12.72 -2.20 8.52
C VAL A 148 -13.01 -1.21 9.64
N VAL A 149 -13.75 -0.12 9.35
CA VAL A 149 -14.07 0.91 10.35
C VAL A 149 -14.92 0.33 11.49
N GLY A 150 -15.96 -0.45 11.16
CA GLY A 150 -16.85 -1.04 12.14
C GLY A 150 -16.14 -2.03 13.05
N VAL A 151 -15.41 -3.00 12.47
CA VAL A 151 -14.68 -4.02 13.24
C VAL A 151 -13.63 -3.37 14.13
N SER A 152 -12.86 -2.40 13.63
CA SER A 152 -11.86 -1.70 14.44
C SER A 152 -12.49 -0.90 15.59
N PHE A 153 -13.62 -0.23 15.36
CA PHE A 153 -14.31 0.53 16.41
C PHE A 153 -14.88 -0.39 17.49
N PHE A 154 -15.58 -1.46 17.11
CA PHE A 154 -16.11 -2.42 18.07
C PHE A 154 -15.01 -3.14 18.84
N THR A 155 -13.91 -3.47 18.18
CA THR A 155 -12.74 -4.06 18.85
C THR A 155 -12.14 -3.10 19.84
N ALA A 156 -11.95 -1.82 19.48
CA ALA A 156 -11.45 -0.79 20.39
C ALA A 156 -12.35 -0.63 21.61
N LEU A 157 -13.66 -0.49 21.37
CA LEU A 157 -14.66 -0.38 22.43
C LEU A 157 -14.64 -1.59 23.37
N ALA A 158 -14.64 -2.80 22.81
CA ALA A 158 -14.63 -4.04 23.57
C ALA A 158 -13.34 -4.18 24.39
N MET A 159 -12.17 -3.93 23.80
CA MET A 159 -10.89 -4.03 24.49
C MET A 159 -10.74 -2.96 25.58
N MET A 160 -11.07 -1.70 25.27
CA MET A 160 -10.98 -0.60 26.25
C MET A 160 -11.90 -0.87 27.44
N THR A 161 -13.10 -1.40 27.20
CA THR A 161 -14.04 -1.77 28.26
C THR A 161 -13.57 -2.98 29.06
N ALA A 162 -13.17 -4.06 28.38
CA ALA A 162 -12.78 -5.32 29.01
C ALA A 162 -11.51 -5.18 29.86
N TRP A 163 -10.55 -4.34 29.44
CA TRP A 163 -9.33 -4.06 30.21
C TRP A 163 -9.48 -2.90 31.22
N GLY A 164 -10.68 -2.34 31.38
CA GLY A 164 -10.95 -1.25 32.32
C GLY A 164 -10.16 0.03 32.02
N ARG A 165 -9.84 0.28 30.74
CA ARG A 165 -9.12 1.49 30.30
C ARG A 165 -10.01 2.72 30.22
N VAL A 166 -11.33 2.53 30.14
CA VAL A 166 -12.34 3.60 30.12
C VAL A 166 -13.19 3.55 31.38
N ASP A 167 -13.53 4.73 31.89
CA ASP A 167 -14.49 4.89 32.97
C ASP A 167 -15.84 5.32 32.39
N TRP A 168 -16.86 4.50 32.60
CA TRP A 168 -18.22 4.74 32.10
C TRP A 168 -19.02 5.74 32.93
N THR A 169 -18.48 6.22 34.06
CA THR A 169 -19.08 7.33 34.81
C THR A 169 -18.99 8.65 34.03
N ASP A 170 -17.97 8.82 33.19
CA ASP A 170 -17.86 9.88 32.18
C ASP A 170 -17.88 9.28 30.76
N PRO A 171 -19.08 9.01 30.20
CA PRO A 171 -19.20 8.36 28.90
C PRO A 171 -18.66 9.21 27.75
N TRP A 172 -18.56 10.54 27.92
CA TRP A 172 -17.98 11.42 26.90
C TRP A 172 -16.47 11.24 26.82
N LEU A 173 -15.80 11.24 27.98
CA LEU A 173 -14.36 10.96 28.04
C LEU A 173 -14.04 9.54 27.53
N ALA A 174 -14.82 8.55 27.95
CA ALA A 174 -14.70 7.16 27.49
C ALA A 174 -14.82 7.05 25.95
N PHE A 175 -15.77 7.76 25.35
CA PHE A 175 -15.93 7.80 23.90
C PHE A 175 -14.73 8.45 23.21
N CYS A 176 -14.19 9.55 23.75
CA CYS A 176 -13.02 10.22 23.19
C CYS A 176 -11.78 9.33 23.25
N GLN A 177 -11.52 8.69 24.39
CA GLN A 177 -10.42 7.73 24.55
C GLN A 177 -10.56 6.55 23.60
N THR A 178 -11.77 6.00 23.49
CA THR A 178 -12.07 4.90 22.56
C THR A 178 -11.86 5.32 21.10
N SER A 179 -12.21 6.56 20.74
CA SER A 179 -12.00 7.11 19.39
C SER A 179 -10.52 7.22 19.02
N VAL A 180 -9.67 7.56 19.99
CA VAL A 180 -8.21 7.56 19.81
C VAL A 180 -7.69 6.13 19.62
N THR A 181 -8.09 5.18 20.46
CA THR A 181 -7.71 3.77 20.28
C THR A 181 -8.19 3.20 18.94
N PHE A 182 -9.42 3.54 18.56
CA PHE A 182 -10.00 3.19 17.27
C PHE A 182 -9.12 3.65 16.12
N SER A 183 -8.55 4.86 16.18
CA SER A 183 -7.71 5.36 15.09
C SER A 183 -6.47 4.50 14.80
N ALA A 184 -5.79 4.02 15.84
CA ALA A 184 -4.67 3.08 15.69
C ALA A 184 -5.14 1.69 15.22
N MET A 185 -6.26 1.19 15.73
CA MET A 185 -6.82 -0.10 15.31
C MET A 185 -7.38 -0.09 13.89
N ALA A 186 -7.92 1.04 13.42
CA ALA A 186 -8.42 1.21 12.06
C ALA A 186 -7.28 1.18 11.04
N LEU A 187 -6.15 1.81 11.38
CA LEU A 187 -4.91 1.74 10.61
C LEU A 187 -4.39 0.30 10.50
N GLY A 188 -4.28 -0.40 11.63
CA GLY A 188 -3.85 -1.81 11.64
C GLY A 188 -4.77 -2.73 10.84
N ALA A 189 -6.09 -2.54 10.96
CA ALA A 189 -7.07 -3.32 10.19
C ALA A 189 -7.01 -3.01 8.69
N ALA A 190 -6.83 -1.74 8.30
CA ALA A 190 -6.68 -1.36 6.90
C ALA A 190 -5.42 -2.00 6.27
N LEU A 191 -4.30 -2.03 7.01
CA LEU A 191 -3.08 -2.69 6.54
C LEU A 191 -3.25 -4.22 6.45
N GLY A 192 -3.89 -4.83 7.45
CA GLY A 192 -4.19 -6.27 7.43
C GLY A 192 -5.09 -6.68 6.27
N ASP A 193 -6.00 -5.79 5.86
CA ASP A 193 -6.89 -5.96 4.71
C ASP A 193 -6.16 -5.77 3.35
N ILE A 194 -5.02 -5.07 3.33
CA ILE A 194 -4.19 -4.88 2.13
C ILE A 194 -3.26 -6.08 1.89
N LEU A 195 -2.82 -6.77 2.94
CA LEU A 195 -2.01 -7.98 2.80
C LEU A 195 -2.81 -9.07 2.05
N PRO A 196 -2.23 -9.72 1.03
CA PRO A 196 -2.95 -10.70 0.22
C PRO A 196 -3.45 -11.86 1.10
N GLY A 197 -4.76 -11.94 1.26
CA GLY A 197 -5.46 -13.11 1.76
C GLY A 197 -5.71 -14.07 0.59
N SER A 198 -5.36 -15.34 0.82
CA SER A 198 -5.56 -16.53 -0.03
C SER A 198 -6.70 -16.48 -1.04
#